data_AF-A0A9E3JRC9-F1
#
_entry.id   AF-A0A9E3JRC9-F1
#
_cell.length_a   1.000
_cell.length_b   1.000
_cell.length_c   1.000
_cell.angle_alpha   90.00
_cell.angle_beta   90.00
_cell.angle_gamma   90.00
#
_symmetry.space_group_name_H-M   'P 1'
#
loop_
_entity.id
_entity.type
_entity.pdbx_description
1 polymer ?
#
loop_
_entity_poly.entity_id
_entity_poly.type
_entity_poly.pdbx_seq_one_letter_code
_entity_poly.pdbx_strand_id
1 'polypeptide(L)'
;MATQCDAVTALDKARKGELAFVDPPYSGVHYSRFYHVLETIAVGGCGEVSGVGRYPASSHRPRSDYSVKSLAAAAITKLFETAAKNQVRLIVTFPDHLCSNGLSGETLRDIAKANFLVKEKLVESRFSTLGGTSSGTGLAGSRAARMKAQELILQLDPI
;
A
#
# COMPACT_ATOMS: atom_id res chain seq x y z
N MET A 1 2.82 21.35 1.65
CA MET A 1 1.44 21.18 1.16
C MET A 1 1.32 19.76 0.63
N ALA A 2 0.22 19.05 0.91
CA ALA A 2 -0.04 17.73 0.35
C ALA A 2 -0.52 17.88 -1.10
N THR A 3 -0.23 16.89 -1.95
CA THR A 3 -0.56 16.93 -3.39
C THR A 3 -1.11 15.60 -3.83
N GLN A 4 -2.14 15.61 -4.67
CA GLN A 4 -2.67 14.41 -5.32
C GLN A 4 -2.01 14.24 -6.70
N CYS A 5 -1.35 13.10 -6.93
CA CYS A 5 -0.80 12.75 -8.24
C CYS A 5 -0.53 11.24 -8.34
N ASP A 6 -0.34 10.77 -9.58
CA ASP A 6 0.15 9.42 -9.83
C ASP A 6 1.60 9.25 -9.30
N ALA A 7 1.87 8.11 -8.65
CA ALA A 7 3.13 7.87 -7.95
C ALA A 7 4.34 7.79 -8.91
N VAL A 8 4.16 7.24 -10.12
CA VAL A 8 5.22 7.21 -11.13
C VAL A 8 5.52 8.63 -11.61
N THR A 9 4.48 9.43 -11.85
CA THR A 9 4.62 10.84 -12.22
C THR A 9 5.31 11.67 -11.13
N ALA A 10 5.08 11.33 -9.85
CA ALA A 10 5.78 11.96 -8.73
C ALA A 10 7.28 11.63 -8.74
N LEU A 11 7.63 10.36 -8.96
CA LEU A 11 9.03 9.91 -9.04
C LEU A 11 9.75 10.45 -10.27
N ASP A 12 9.07 10.66 -11.40
CA ASP A 12 9.63 11.31 -12.59
C ASP A 12 10.10 12.74 -12.33
N LYS A 13 9.57 13.39 -11.29
CA LYS A 13 9.96 14.74 -10.86
C LYS A 13 10.96 14.74 -9.70
N ALA A 14 11.24 13.57 -9.13
CA ALA A 14 12.16 13.45 -8.01
C ALA A 14 13.61 13.63 -8.46
N ARG A 15 14.45 14.16 -7.57
CA ARG A 15 15.87 14.39 -7.86
C ARG A 15 16.70 13.19 -7.44
N LYS A 16 17.81 12.98 -8.15
CA LYS A 16 18.81 11.98 -7.79
C LYS A 16 19.23 12.11 -6.32
N GLY A 17 19.28 11.00 -5.60
CA GLY A 17 19.70 10.91 -4.21
C GLY A 17 18.59 11.17 -3.19
N GLU A 18 17.40 11.59 -3.63
CA GLU A 18 16.23 11.68 -2.76
C GLU A 18 15.79 10.30 -2.25
N LEU A 19 14.96 10.33 -1.21
CA LEU A 19 14.40 9.15 -0.55
C LEU A 19 12.88 9.26 -0.59
N ALA A 20 12.20 8.27 -1.16
CA ALA A 20 10.76 8.19 -1.15
C ALA A 20 10.29 7.08 -0.19
N PHE A 21 9.29 7.40 0.62
CA PHE A 21 8.57 6.42 1.43
C PHE A 21 7.32 5.96 0.66
N VAL A 22 7.18 4.66 0.46
CA VAL A 22 6.18 4.06 -0.41
C VAL A 22 5.35 3.05 0.38
N ASP A 23 4.05 3.30 0.48
CA ASP A 23 3.09 2.41 1.14
C ASP A 23 1.93 2.12 0.18
N PRO A 24 2.13 1.23 -0.80
CA PRO A 24 1.16 1.03 -1.87
C PRO A 24 -0.04 0.23 -1.36
N PRO A 25 -1.24 0.45 -1.92
CA PRO A 25 -2.40 -0.35 -1.61
C PRO A 25 -2.15 -1.85 -1.84
N TYR A 26 -2.38 -2.66 -0.81
CA TYR A 26 -2.32 -4.12 -0.87
C TYR A 26 -3.69 -4.79 -1.03
N SER A 27 -4.78 -4.01 -0.94
CA SER A 27 -6.14 -4.54 -1.04
C SER A 27 -6.67 -4.49 -2.47
N GLY A 28 -7.21 -5.61 -2.95
CA GLY A 28 -7.82 -5.77 -4.28
C GLY A 28 -9.25 -5.22 -4.39
N VAL A 29 -9.76 -4.60 -3.33
CA VAL A 29 -11.07 -3.92 -3.31
C VAL A 29 -10.92 -2.46 -3.74
N HIS A 30 -12.04 -1.75 -3.89
CA HIS A 30 -12.03 -0.34 -4.30
C HIS A 30 -11.13 0.55 -3.43
N TYR A 31 -10.01 1.03 -4.00
CA TYR A 31 -9.04 1.96 -3.41
C TYR A 31 -9.71 3.09 -2.60
N SER A 32 -10.67 3.77 -3.20
CA SER A 32 -11.36 4.91 -2.59
C SER A 32 -12.02 4.59 -1.24
N ARG A 33 -12.39 3.32 -0.97
CA ARG A 33 -12.99 2.96 0.32
C ARG A 33 -12.01 3.15 1.48
N PHE A 34 -10.73 2.94 1.24
CA PHE A 34 -9.69 2.98 2.26
C PHE A 34 -8.93 4.31 2.24
N TYR A 35 -8.83 4.95 1.07
CA TYR A 35 -7.93 6.10 0.88
C TYR A 35 -8.63 7.45 0.66
N HIS A 36 -9.97 7.52 0.61
CA HIS A 36 -10.70 8.79 0.38
C HIS A 36 -10.37 9.90 1.39
N VAL A 37 -9.97 9.57 2.62
CA VAL A 37 -9.54 10.56 3.61
C VAL A 37 -8.21 11.20 3.21
N LEU A 38 -7.23 10.40 2.76
CA LEU A 38 -5.95 10.94 2.29
C LEU A 38 -6.14 11.78 1.02
N GLU A 39 -7.02 11.33 0.12
CA GLU A 39 -7.40 12.10 -1.07
C GLU A 39 -8.03 13.45 -0.71
N THR A 40 -8.93 13.46 0.26
CA THR A 40 -9.55 14.69 0.79
C THR A 40 -8.50 15.66 1.32
N ILE A 41 -7.52 15.16 2.09
CA ILE A 41 -6.43 15.98 2.64
C ILE A 41 -5.57 16.55 1.51
N ALA A 42 -5.24 15.74 0.50
CA ALA A 42 -4.42 16.15 -0.63
C ALA A 42 -5.09 17.21 -1.51
N VAL A 43 -6.42 17.11 -1.70
CA VAL A 43 -7.21 18.10 -2.45
C VAL A 43 -7.57 19.33 -1.61
N GLY A 44 -7.56 19.20 -0.28
CA GLY A 44 -7.91 20.28 0.65
C GLY A 44 -9.42 20.44 0.88
N GLY A 45 -10.22 19.44 0.53
CA GLY A 45 -11.68 19.46 0.73
C GLY A 45 -12.35 18.12 0.43
N CYS A 46 -13.42 17.78 1.16
CA CYS A 46 -14.13 16.50 1.02
C CYS A 46 -15.40 16.58 0.16
N GLY A 47 -15.90 17.80 -0.11
CA GLY A 47 -17.21 18.00 -0.75
C GLY A 47 -18.34 17.37 0.06
N GLU A 48 -19.42 17.00 -0.63
CA GLU A 48 -20.53 16.26 -0.02
C GLU A 48 -20.19 14.78 0.16
N VAL A 49 -20.52 14.25 1.33
CA VAL A 49 -20.30 12.84 1.72
C VAL A 49 -21.61 12.17 2.11
N SER A 50 -21.76 10.87 1.83
CA SER A 50 -22.98 10.14 2.13
C SER A 50 -22.74 8.73 2.70
N GLY A 51 -23.79 8.16 3.30
CA GLY A 51 -23.78 6.82 3.88
C GLY A 51 -22.95 6.67 5.17
N VAL A 52 -22.97 5.47 5.75
CA VAL A 52 -22.25 5.16 7.00
C VAL A 52 -20.74 5.33 6.83
N GLY A 53 -20.22 4.97 5.66
CA GLY A 53 -18.79 5.10 5.34
C GLY A 53 -18.35 6.53 4.97
N ARG A 54 -19.26 7.51 4.95
CA ARG A 54 -18.97 8.93 4.61
C ARG A 54 -18.15 9.10 3.33
N TYR A 55 -18.46 8.32 2.32
CA TYR A 55 -17.72 8.35 1.06
C TYR A 55 -18.09 9.61 0.26
N PRO A 56 -17.13 10.25 -0.44
CA PRO A 56 -17.43 11.33 -1.38
C PRO A 56 -18.23 10.81 -2.58
N ALA A 57 -18.78 11.68 -3.42
CA ALA A 57 -19.43 11.28 -4.67
C ALA A 57 -18.51 10.39 -5.53
N SER A 58 -19.07 9.46 -6.31
CA SER A 58 -18.29 8.51 -7.13
C SER A 58 -17.34 9.20 -8.12
N SER A 59 -17.69 10.38 -8.63
CA SER A 59 -16.85 11.21 -9.48
C SER A 59 -15.55 11.69 -8.80
N HIS A 60 -15.52 11.73 -7.46
CA HIS A 60 -14.35 12.14 -6.67
C HIS A 60 -13.60 10.94 -6.06
N ARG A 61 -13.88 9.72 -6.53
CA ARG A 61 -13.25 8.49 -6.04
C ARG A 61 -12.20 8.01 -7.03
N PRO A 62 -10.91 8.33 -6.84
CA PRO A 62 -9.86 7.84 -7.72
C PRO A 62 -9.73 6.32 -7.64
N ARG A 63 -9.22 5.75 -8.74
CA ARG A 63 -8.80 4.35 -8.83
C ARG A 63 -7.28 4.31 -8.76
N SER A 64 -6.77 3.23 -8.18
CA SER A 64 -5.35 2.95 -8.10
C SER A 64 -5.08 1.59 -8.73
N ASP A 65 -4.13 1.53 -9.67
CA ASP A 65 -3.76 0.28 -10.34
C ASP A 65 -3.11 -0.72 -9.38
N TYR A 66 -2.51 -0.24 -8.28
CA TYR A 66 -2.01 -1.07 -7.17
C TYR A 66 -3.12 -1.88 -6.48
N SER A 67 -4.38 -1.41 -6.54
CA SER A 67 -5.56 -2.12 -6.01
C SER A 67 -6.22 -3.05 -7.04
N VAL A 68 -5.70 -3.16 -8.26
CA VAL A 68 -6.31 -3.95 -9.34
C VAL A 68 -5.48 -5.19 -9.59
N LYS A 69 -6.01 -6.37 -9.28
CA LYS A 69 -5.24 -7.62 -9.32
C LYS A 69 -4.48 -7.88 -10.63
N SER A 70 -5.09 -7.56 -11.77
CA SER A 70 -4.46 -7.72 -13.09
C SER A 70 -3.41 -6.67 -13.44
N LEU A 71 -3.32 -5.57 -12.68
CA LEU A 71 -2.43 -4.43 -12.95
C LEU A 71 -1.39 -4.20 -11.84
N ALA A 72 -1.65 -4.67 -10.61
CA ALA A 72 -0.86 -4.32 -9.43
C ALA A 72 0.63 -4.67 -9.56
N ALA A 73 0.94 -5.85 -10.11
CA ALA A 73 2.33 -6.27 -10.33
C ALA A 73 3.05 -5.33 -11.31
N ALA A 74 2.42 -5.04 -12.46
CA ALA A 74 2.98 -4.12 -13.45
C ALA A 74 3.13 -2.69 -12.89
N ALA A 75 2.19 -2.25 -12.05
CA ALA A 75 2.26 -0.94 -11.41
C ALA A 75 3.45 -0.83 -10.45
N ILE A 76 3.69 -1.85 -9.60
CA ILE A 76 4.86 -1.90 -8.71
C ILE A 76 6.16 -1.97 -9.50
N THR A 77 6.23 -2.82 -10.53
CA THR A 77 7.40 -2.90 -11.41
C THR A 77 7.74 -1.54 -12.00
N LYS A 78 6.76 -0.86 -12.60
CA LYS A 78 6.96 0.46 -13.19
C LYS A 78 7.42 1.50 -12.15
N LEU A 79 6.85 1.47 -10.95
CA LEU A 79 7.25 2.36 -9.86
C LEU A 79 8.72 2.16 -9.47
N PHE A 80 9.13 0.90 -9.28
CA PHE A 80 10.50 0.54 -8.90
C PHE A 80 11.50 0.87 -10.03
N GLU A 81 11.17 0.54 -11.28
CA GLU A 81 11.99 0.91 -12.45
C GLU A 81 12.18 2.42 -12.57
N THR A 82 11.11 3.20 -12.37
CA THR A 82 11.16 4.67 -12.45
C THR A 82 12.04 5.25 -11.35
N ALA A 83 11.89 4.77 -10.10
CA ALA A 83 12.73 5.19 -9.00
C ALA A 83 14.22 4.87 -9.23
N ALA A 84 14.53 3.65 -9.70
CA ALA A 84 15.90 3.25 -9.98
C ALA A 84 16.53 4.09 -11.11
N LYS A 85 15.79 4.27 -12.21
CA LYS A 85 16.18 5.13 -13.33
C LYS A 85 16.53 6.55 -12.87
N ASN A 86 15.74 7.10 -11.95
CA ASN A 86 15.95 8.45 -11.41
C ASN A 86 16.92 8.48 -10.21
N GLN A 87 17.50 7.33 -9.85
CA GLN A 87 18.46 7.19 -8.75
C GLN A 87 17.88 7.68 -7.41
N VAL A 88 16.61 7.32 -7.18
CA VAL A 88 15.85 7.60 -5.95
C VAL A 88 15.85 6.37 -5.07
N ARG A 89 16.22 6.52 -3.81
CA ARG A 89 16.14 5.45 -2.80
C ARG A 89 14.71 5.27 -2.34
N LEU A 90 14.31 4.05 -2.04
CA LEU A 90 12.96 3.76 -1.54
C LEU A 90 13.02 3.14 -0.14
N ILE A 91 12.06 3.51 0.71
CA ILE A 91 11.61 2.70 1.82
C ILE A 91 10.19 2.24 1.48
N VAL A 92 9.98 0.94 1.34
CA VAL A 92 8.68 0.36 0.97
C VAL A 92 8.12 -0.42 2.14
N THR A 93 6.86 -0.19 2.49
CA THR A 93 6.11 -1.01 3.46
C THR A 93 5.07 -1.85 2.75
N PHE A 94 4.96 -3.13 3.13
CA PHE A 94 3.96 -4.03 2.56
C PHE A 94 3.72 -5.24 3.47
N PRO A 95 2.53 -5.88 3.45
CA PRO A 95 2.34 -7.10 4.23
C PRO A 95 3.19 -8.27 3.70
N ASP A 96 3.80 -9.05 4.59
CA ASP A 96 4.63 -10.21 4.22
C ASP A 96 3.81 -11.49 4.01
N HIS A 97 2.71 -11.37 3.26
CA HIS A 97 1.86 -12.50 2.86
C HIS A 97 1.11 -12.16 1.58
N LEU A 98 0.47 -13.17 0.97
CA LEU A 98 -0.35 -12.95 -0.22
C LEU A 98 -1.56 -12.07 0.12
N CYS A 99 -1.64 -10.92 -0.54
CA CYS A 99 -2.71 -9.95 -0.38
C CYS A 99 -3.79 -10.10 -1.46
N SER A 100 -4.94 -9.47 -1.26
CA SER A 100 -6.10 -9.63 -2.15
C SER A 100 -5.93 -8.95 -3.52
N ASN A 101 -4.99 -8.01 -3.66
CA ASN A 101 -4.56 -7.49 -4.96
C ASN A 101 -3.62 -8.45 -5.72
N GLY A 102 -3.32 -9.63 -5.17
CA GLY A 102 -2.48 -10.64 -5.81
C GLY A 102 -0.98 -10.46 -5.62
N LEU A 103 -0.53 -9.45 -4.86
CA LEU A 103 0.87 -9.26 -4.51
C LEU A 103 1.21 -9.88 -3.16
N SER A 104 2.47 -10.21 -2.97
CA SER A 104 3.04 -10.59 -1.67
C SER A 104 4.36 -9.87 -1.42
N GLY A 105 4.85 -9.91 -0.19
CA GLY A 105 6.21 -9.46 0.13
C GLY A 105 7.26 -10.09 -0.80
N GLU A 106 7.12 -11.37 -1.13
CA GLU A 106 8.03 -12.06 -2.06
C GLU A 106 7.99 -11.46 -3.47
N THR A 107 6.79 -11.17 -3.98
CA THR A 107 6.66 -10.49 -5.28
C THR A 107 7.40 -9.15 -5.30
N LEU A 108 7.29 -8.36 -4.23
CA LEU A 108 7.98 -7.08 -4.12
C LEU A 108 9.51 -7.28 -4.06
N ARG A 109 10.00 -8.26 -3.30
CA ARG A 109 11.43 -8.60 -3.24
C ARG A 109 11.97 -8.93 -4.62
N ASP A 110 11.28 -9.80 -5.36
CA ASP A 110 11.74 -10.26 -6.67
C ASP A 110 11.79 -9.13 -7.70
N ILE A 111 10.77 -8.26 -7.73
CA ILE A 111 10.76 -7.09 -8.59
C ILE A 111 11.89 -6.12 -8.21
N ALA A 112 12.13 -5.90 -6.91
CA ALA A 112 13.14 -4.95 -6.44
C ALA A 112 14.58 -5.38 -6.76
N LYS A 113 14.90 -6.68 -6.67
CA LYS A 113 16.24 -7.23 -6.94
C LYS A 113 16.76 -6.90 -8.35
N ALA A 114 15.87 -6.61 -9.31
CA ALA A 114 16.27 -6.29 -10.68
C ALA A 114 17.07 -4.97 -10.79
N ASN A 115 16.77 -3.99 -9.93
CA ASN A 115 17.28 -2.62 -10.07
C ASN A 115 17.86 -2.02 -8.78
N PHE A 116 17.78 -2.74 -7.66
CA PHE A 116 18.17 -2.22 -6.34
C PHE A 116 18.99 -3.22 -5.54
N LEU A 117 19.88 -2.70 -4.71
CA LEU A 117 20.39 -3.37 -3.52
C LEU A 117 19.27 -3.38 -2.46
N VAL A 118 18.82 -4.57 -2.09
CA VAL A 118 17.67 -4.77 -1.19
C VAL A 118 18.17 -5.06 0.22
N LYS A 119 17.72 -4.27 1.19
CA LYS A 119 17.80 -4.58 2.62
C LYS A 119 16.39 -4.72 3.17
N GLU A 120 16.14 -5.76 3.93
CA GLU A 120 14.80 -6.03 4.46
C GLU A 120 14.76 -6.08 5.98
N LYS A 121 13.59 -5.75 6.52
CA LYS A 121 13.26 -5.92 7.92
C LYS A 121 11.82 -6.38 8.04
N LEU A 122 11.63 -7.51 8.72
CA LEU A 122 10.29 -7.98 9.12
C LEU A 122 9.93 -7.41 10.49
N VAL A 123 8.70 -6.92 10.59
CA VAL A 123 8.15 -6.38 11.83
C VAL A 123 6.90 -7.18 12.19
N GLU A 124 6.96 -7.87 13.32
CA GLU A 124 5.80 -8.57 13.86
C GLU A 124 4.89 -7.59 14.60
N SER A 125 3.60 -7.65 14.32
CA SER A 125 2.58 -6.85 14.97
C SER A 125 1.37 -7.71 15.37
N ARG A 126 0.49 -7.16 16.20
CA ARG A 126 -0.78 -7.79 16.58
C ARG A 126 -1.92 -6.86 16.23
N PHE A 127 -2.69 -7.21 15.20
CA PHE A 127 -3.87 -6.46 14.80
C PHE A 127 -5.14 -7.00 15.46
N SER A 128 -6.11 -6.13 15.67
CA SER A 128 -7.49 -6.53 15.99
C SER A 128 -8.10 -7.23 14.78
N THR A 129 -8.87 -8.28 15.01
CA THR A 129 -9.66 -8.93 13.93
C THR A 129 -10.98 -8.21 13.65
N LEU A 130 -11.18 -7.01 14.21
CA LEU A 130 -12.34 -6.14 13.97
C LEU A 130 -13.67 -6.88 14.18
N GLY A 131 -13.81 -7.57 15.32
CA GLY A 131 -15.03 -8.29 15.69
C GLY A 131 -14.83 -9.76 16.06
N GLY A 132 -13.59 -10.22 16.27
CA GLY A 132 -13.35 -11.54 16.87
C GLY A 132 -13.85 -11.58 18.31
N THR A 133 -14.81 -12.47 18.57
CA THR A 133 -15.51 -12.60 19.87
C THR A 133 -14.89 -13.64 20.78
N SER A 134 -13.75 -14.26 20.43
CA SER A 134 -13.21 -15.38 21.19
C SER A 134 -12.65 -14.92 22.55
N SER A 135 -13.48 -14.89 23.58
CA SER A 135 -13.09 -14.98 24.98
C SER A 135 -12.79 -16.45 25.32
N GLY A 136 -11.78 -17.06 24.69
CA GLY A 136 -11.21 -18.35 25.10
C GLY A 136 -12.12 -19.60 25.17
N THR A 137 -13.39 -19.55 24.76
CA THR A 137 -14.38 -20.63 25.01
C THR A 137 -14.42 -21.75 23.96
N GLY A 138 -13.59 -21.71 22.91
CA GLY A 138 -13.45 -22.82 21.96
C GLY A 138 -14.70 -23.16 21.14
N LEU A 139 -15.73 -22.31 21.12
CA LEU A 139 -16.94 -22.53 20.33
C LEU A 139 -16.65 -22.45 18.83
N ALA A 140 -17.15 -23.42 18.07
CA ALA A 140 -17.04 -23.46 16.62
C ALA A 140 -17.62 -22.18 15.99
N GLY A 141 -16.81 -21.47 15.20
CA GLY A 141 -17.15 -20.17 14.61
C GLY A 141 -16.58 -18.95 15.36
N SER A 142 -15.92 -19.12 16.50
CA SER A 142 -15.23 -18.04 17.19
C SER A 142 -13.92 -17.64 16.48
N ARG A 143 -13.82 -16.37 16.04
CA ARG A 143 -12.59 -15.81 15.48
C ARG A 143 -11.76 -15.19 16.60
N ALA A 144 -10.45 -15.46 16.58
CA ALA A 144 -9.48 -14.87 17.50
C ALA A 144 -9.66 -13.36 17.56
N ALA A 145 -9.69 -12.73 18.75
CA ALA A 145 -9.85 -11.28 18.88
C ALA A 145 -8.66 -10.47 18.31
N ARG A 146 -7.49 -11.11 18.19
CA ARG A 146 -6.27 -10.53 17.63
C ARG A 146 -5.60 -11.53 16.70
N MET A 147 -5.03 -11.04 15.61
CA MET A 147 -4.19 -11.81 14.70
C MET A 147 -2.75 -11.30 14.74
N LYS A 148 -1.78 -12.22 14.68
CA LYS A 148 -0.40 -11.83 14.38
C LYS A 148 -0.33 -11.42 12.91
N ALA A 149 0.40 -10.36 12.64
CA ALA A 149 0.72 -9.93 11.29
C ALA A 149 2.22 -9.69 11.19
N GLN A 150 2.75 -9.88 10.00
CA GLN A 150 4.13 -9.60 9.66
C GLN A 150 4.12 -8.55 8.56
N GLU A 151 4.72 -7.41 8.85
CA GLU A 151 4.90 -6.31 7.91
C GLU A 151 6.34 -6.35 7.40
N LEU A 152 6.51 -6.28 6.10
CA LEU A 152 7.78 -6.18 5.41
C LEU A 152 8.13 -4.71 5.22
N ILE A 153 9.35 -4.34 5.62
CA ILE A 153 9.98 -3.07 5.29
C ILE A 153 11.17 -3.36 4.37
N LEU A 154 11.14 -2.82 3.16
CA LEU A 154 12.25 -2.88 2.21
C LEU A 154 12.93 -1.52 2.14
N GLN A 155 14.23 -1.48 2.41
CA GLN A 155 15.10 -0.38 2.01
C GLN A 155 15.76 -0.76 0.67
N LEU A 156 15.50 0.05 -0.35
CA LEU A 156 15.95 -0.17 -1.72
C LEU A 156 16.91 0.95 -2.14
N ASP A 157 18.17 0.59 -2.36
CA ASP A 157 19.21 1.50 -2.83
C ASP A 157 19.48 1.20 -4.32
N PRO A 158 19.23 2.14 -5.28
CA PRO A 158 19.43 1.89 -6.72
C PRO A 158 20.84 1.41 -7.05
N ILE A 159 20.97 0.48 -8.00
CA ILE A 159 22.24 0.01 -8.54
C ILE A 159 22.76 0.97 -9.62
#